data_AF-A0A831YJS9-F1
#
_entry.id   AF-A0A831YJS9-F1
#
_cell.length_a   1.000
_cell.length_b   1.000
_cell.length_c   1.000
_cell.angle_alpha   90.00
_cell.angle_beta   90.00
_cell.angle_gamma   90.00
#
_symmetry.space_group_name_H-M   'P 1'
#
loop_
_entity.id
_entity.type
_entity.pdbx_description
1 polymer ?
#
loop_
_entity_poly.entity_id
_entity_poly.type
_entity_poly.pdbx_seq_one_letter_code
_entity_poly.pdbx_strand_id
1 'polypeptide(L)'
;MEHAHTLSALLRKRGEIAGQIEAAQATLRELVSDLDAVDATIRLFDPDADLGMIKSKPVPPRYQAFRGEMQRHCLNALRIADKPVTSLDITLKACEARGINPNDQRSVVLIRKRVSAALYKLGERGVARSIPLDGEYKGWELIR
;
A
#
# COMPACT_ATOMS: atom_id res chain seq x y z
N MET A 1 13.44 -30.64 23.99
CA MET A 1 13.60 -29.17 23.92
C MET A 1 12.45 -28.59 23.11
N GLU A 2 11.38 -28.16 23.77
CA GLU A 2 10.08 -27.86 23.14
C GLU A 2 10.05 -26.54 22.33
N HIS A 3 11.11 -25.72 22.41
CA HIS A 3 11.15 -24.40 21.75
C HIS A 3 12.36 -24.18 20.83
N ALA A 4 13.19 -25.20 20.59
CA ALA A 4 14.43 -25.06 19.82
C ALA A 4 14.18 -24.62 18.36
N HIS A 5 13.14 -25.17 17.73
CA HIS A 5 12.77 -24.82 16.36
C HIS A 5 12.23 -23.38 16.25
N THR A 6 11.39 -22.96 17.20
CA THR A 6 10.87 -21.59 17.25
C THR A 6 11.99 -20.58 17.49
N LEU A 7 12.90 -20.86 18.41
CA LEU A 7 14.05 -20.01 18.69
C LEU A 7 14.98 -19.88 17.47
N SER A 8 15.28 -20.99 16.79
CA SER A 8 16.07 -20.99 15.55
C SER A 8 15.43 -20.14 14.44
N ALA A 9 14.11 -20.26 14.25
CA ALA A 9 13.37 -19.46 13.28
C ALA A 9 13.41 -17.95 13.62
N LEU A 10 13.26 -17.59 14.90
CA LEU A 10 13.34 -16.19 15.36
C LEU A 10 14.74 -15.60 15.18
N LEU A 11 15.79 -16.37 15.49
CA LEU A 11 17.18 -15.93 15.29
C LEU A 11 17.49 -15.68 13.81
N ARG A 12 17.02 -16.57 12.92
CA ARG A 12 17.11 -16.36 11.46
C ARG A 12 16.38 -15.08 11.06
N LYS A 13 15.16 -14.87 11.55
CA LYS A 13 14.36 -13.69 11.23
C LYS A 13 15.02 -12.40 11.70
N ARG A 14 15.65 -12.40 12.88
CA ARG A 14 16.45 -11.27 13.39
C ARG A 14 17.59 -10.93 12.43
N GLY A 15 18.32 -11.94 11.93
CA GLY A 15 19.40 -11.74 10.97
C GLY A 15 18.91 -11.10 9.66
N GLU A 16 17.79 -11.59 9.11
CA GLU A 16 17.16 -10.98 7.93
C GLU A 16 16.82 -9.50 8.15
N ILE A 17 16.20 -9.17 9.29
CA ILE A 17 15.84 -7.79 9.64
C ILE A 17 17.08 -6.92 9.81
N ALA A 18 18.13 -7.43 10.47
CA ALA A 18 19.38 -6.70 10.65
C ALA A 18 20.04 -6.37 9.30
N GLY A 19 20.12 -7.33 8.38
CA GLY A 19 20.64 -7.09 7.03
C GLY A 19 19.80 -6.08 6.24
N GLN A 20 18.47 -6.10 6.37
CA GLN A 20 17.60 -5.08 5.78
C GLN A 20 17.88 -3.68 6.33
N ILE A 21 18.14 -3.55 7.64
CA ILE A 21 18.51 -2.28 8.26
C ILE A 21 19.85 -1.79 7.71
N GLU A 22 20.86 -2.65 7.65
CA GLU A 22 22.19 -2.31 7.13
C GLU A 22 22.13 -1.83 5.67
N ALA A 23 21.39 -2.55 4.81
CA ALA A 23 21.19 -2.17 3.42
C ALA A 23 20.47 -0.81 3.28
N ALA A 24 19.42 -0.58 4.07
CA ALA A 24 18.70 0.69 4.09
C ALA A 24 19.60 1.85 4.56
N GLN A 25 20.45 1.63 5.56
CA GLN A 25 21.43 2.62 6.01
C GLN A 25 22.49 2.92 4.95
N ALA A 26 22.93 1.92 4.18
CA ALA A 26 23.84 2.14 3.05
C ALA A 26 23.18 3.02 1.97
N THR A 27 21.95 2.69 1.59
CA THR A 27 21.17 3.50 0.64
C THR A 27 20.98 4.94 1.14
N LEU A 28 20.72 5.11 2.44
CA LEU A 28 20.59 6.44 3.04
C LEU A 28 21.88 7.25 2.91
N ARG A 29 23.04 6.64 3.17
CA ARG A 29 24.34 7.33 3.02
C ARG A 29 24.60 7.77 1.59
N GLU A 30 24.27 6.93 0.61
CA GLU A 30 24.39 7.28 -0.81
C GLU A 30 23.50 8.46 -1.17
N LEU A 31 22.21 8.42 -0.79
CA LEU A 31 21.27 9.52 -1.05
C LEU A 31 21.68 10.84 -0.38
N VAL A 32 22.28 10.78 0.81
CA VAL A 32 22.83 11.98 1.48
C VAL A 32 24.00 12.54 0.67
N SER A 33 24.93 11.69 0.22
CA SER A 33 26.05 12.11 -0.62
C SER A 33 25.61 12.73 -1.94
N ASP A 34 24.60 12.14 -2.59
CA ASP A 34 24.03 12.66 -3.84
C ASP A 34 23.37 14.03 -3.61
N LEU A 35 22.65 14.18 -2.50
CA LEU A 35 22.03 15.44 -2.12
C LEU A 35 23.08 16.53 -1.87
N ASP A 36 24.14 16.23 -1.12
CA ASP A 36 25.25 17.16 -0.86
C ASP A 36 25.91 17.62 -2.17
N ALA A 37 26.10 16.70 -3.12
CA ALA A 37 26.67 17.02 -4.43
C ALA A 37 25.77 17.95 -5.26
N VAL A 38 24.45 17.71 -5.23
CA VAL A 38 23.46 18.58 -5.88
C VAL A 38 23.45 19.96 -5.21
N ASP A 39 23.43 20.03 -3.89
CA ASP A 39 23.45 21.26 -3.12
C ASP A 39 24.71 22.10 -3.39
N ALA A 40 25.87 21.45 -3.45
CA ALA A 40 27.13 22.10 -3.84
C ALA A 40 27.04 22.64 -5.28
N THR A 41 26.47 21.87 -6.20
CA THR A 41 26.30 22.28 -7.60
C THR A 41 25.36 23.48 -7.71
N ILE A 42 24.24 23.53 -6.97
CA ILE A 42 23.34 24.69 -6.96
C ILE A 42 24.10 25.95 -6.52
N ARG A 43 24.91 25.85 -5.46
CA ARG A 43 25.71 26.97 -4.96
C ARG A 43 26.78 27.48 -5.93
N LEU A 44 27.21 26.65 -6.90
CA LEU A 44 28.09 27.13 -7.99
C LEU A 44 27.37 28.12 -8.92
N PHE A 45 26.06 27.97 -9.09
CA PHE A 45 25.25 28.86 -9.95
C PHE A 45 24.61 30.01 -9.18
N ASP A 46 24.23 29.78 -7.92
CA ASP A 46 23.64 30.76 -7.03
C ASP A 46 24.22 30.60 -5.62
N PRO A 47 25.29 31.34 -5.28
CA PRO A 47 25.95 31.23 -3.98
C PRO A 47 25.06 31.55 -2.78
N ASP A 48 24.03 32.37 -2.98
CA ASP A 48 23.11 32.83 -1.93
C ASP A 48 21.81 32.00 -1.86
N ALA A 49 21.73 30.89 -2.62
CA ALA A 49 20.56 30.04 -2.66
C ALA A 49 20.18 29.48 -1.27
N ASP A 50 18.96 29.77 -0.82
CA ASP A 50 18.41 29.22 0.41
C ASP A 50 17.84 27.80 0.18
N LEU A 51 18.74 26.81 0.26
CA LEU A 51 18.39 25.40 0.08
C LEU A 51 17.51 24.86 1.22
N GLY A 52 17.53 25.48 2.41
CA GLY A 52 16.72 25.07 3.55
C GLY A 52 15.22 25.27 3.32
N MET A 53 14.86 26.16 2.39
CA MET A 53 13.47 26.40 1.98
C MET A 53 12.94 25.36 0.99
N ILE A 54 13.80 24.56 0.36
CA ILE A 54 13.41 23.52 -0.59
C ILE A 54 12.87 22.32 0.19
N LYS A 55 11.54 22.20 0.24
CA LYS A 55 10.87 21.09 0.94
C LYS A 55 11.07 19.77 0.20
N SER A 56 11.25 18.70 0.97
CA SER A 56 11.24 17.34 0.44
C SER A 56 9.91 17.05 -0.26
N LYS A 57 9.98 16.42 -1.43
CA LYS A 57 8.77 15.97 -2.14
C LYS A 57 8.11 14.87 -1.32
N PRO A 58 6.76 14.88 -1.19
CA PRO A 58 6.07 13.81 -0.49
C PRO A 58 6.34 12.48 -1.19
N VAL A 59 6.87 11.52 -0.44
CA VAL A 59 6.95 10.14 -0.90
C VAL A 59 5.51 9.65 -1.12
N PRO A 60 5.22 8.92 -2.21
CA PRO A 60 3.94 8.27 -2.40
C PRO A 60 3.40 7.64 -1.11
N PRO A 61 2.10 7.82 -0.79
CA PRO A 61 1.51 7.17 0.37
C PRO A 61 1.77 5.68 0.34
N ARG A 62 1.96 5.07 1.51
CA ARG A 62 2.09 3.60 1.63
C ARG A 62 1.03 2.89 0.77
N TYR A 63 1.52 1.94 -0.02
CA TYR A 63 0.75 1.20 -1.01
C TYR A 63 0.01 2.10 -1.99
N GLN A 64 0.64 3.14 -2.55
CA GLN A 64 -0.02 3.99 -3.53
C GLN A 64 -0.63 3.12 -4.64
N ALA A 65 -1.91 3.35 -4.91
CA ALA A 65 -2.60 2.69 -6.02
C ALA A 65 -2.44 3.57 -7.26
N PHE A 66 -2.10 2.99 -8.40
CA PHE A 66 -2.13 3.67 -9.68
C PHE A 66 -3.55 4.13 -10.01
N ARG A 67 -3.67 5.15 -10.87
CA ARG A 67 -4.98 5.65 -11.31
C ARG A 67 -5.82 4.49 -11.86
N GLY A 68 -7.02 4.31 -11.31
CA GLY A 68 -7.96 3.27 -11.74
C GLY A 68 -7.68 1.86 -11.21
N GLU A 69 -6.56 1.62 -10.53
CA GLU A 69 -6.18 0.28 -10.03
C GLU A 69 -7.23 -0.27 -9.05
N MET A 70 -7.66 0.54 -8.06
CA MET A 70 -8.67 0.12 -7.08
C MET A 70 -10.01 -0.19 -7.73
N GLN A 71 -10.40 0.61 -8.73
CA GLN A 71 -11.63 0.36 -9.49
C GLN A 71 -11.53 -0.95 -10.29
N ARG A 72 -10.35 -1.25 -10.87
CA ARG A 72 -10.09 -2.52 -11.57
C ARG A 72 -10.21 -3.72 -10.63
N HIS A 73 -9.65 -3.66 -9.42
CA HIS A 73 -9.81 -4.72 -8.43
C HIS A 73 -11.28 -4.94 -8.06
N CYS A 74 -12.04 -3.86 -7.85
CA CYS A 74 -13.47 -3.95 -7.58
C CYS A 74 -14.21 -4.60 -8.74
N LEU A 75 -14.04 -4.10 -9.97
CA LEU A 75 -14.71 -4.63 -11.15
C LEU A 75 -14.35 -6.09 -11.43
N ASN A 76 -13.08 -6.47 -11.30
CA ASN A 76 -12.66 -7.86 -11.48
C ASN A 76 -13.32 -8.77 -10.43
N ALA A 77 -13.36 -8.36 -9.17
CA ALA A 77 -14.01 -9.14 -8.13
C ALA A 77 -15.52 -9.28 -8.38
N LEU A 78 -16.20 -8.20 -8.76
CA LEU A 78 -17.64 -8.22 -9.05
C LEU A 78 -18.00 -8.99 -10.33
N ARG A 79 -17.11 -9.04 -11.33
CA ARG A 79 -17.31 -9.80 -12.58
C ARG A 79 -17.20 -11.30 -12.38
N ILE A 80 -16.28 -11.73 -11.51
CA ILE A 80 -15.98 -13.15 -11.27
C ILE A 80 -16.95 -13.75 -10.24
N ALA A 81 -17.53 -12.91 -9.37
CA ALA A 81 -18.40 -13.40 -8.31
C ALA A 81 -19.80 -13.79 -8.82
N ASP A 82 -20.22 -15.01 -8.48
CA ASP A 82 -21.59 -15.49 -8.73
C ASP A 82 -22.61 -14.98 -7.68
N LYS A 83 -22.12 -14.38 -6.60
CA LYS A 83 -22.91 -13.83 -5.48
C LYS A 83 -22.35 -12.47 -5.06
N PRO A 84 -23.13 -11.63 -4.36
CA PRO A 84 -22.61 -10.37 -3.84
C PRO A 84 -21.37 -10.59 -2.96
N VAL A 85 -20.32 -9.79 -3.19
CA VAL A 85 -19.05 -9.86 -2.44
C VAL A 85 -18.90 -8.66 -1.52
N THR A 86 -18.28 -8.86 -0.35
CA THR A 86 -18.09 -7.76 0.60
C THR A 86 -16.90 -6.90 0.21
N SER A 87 -16.85 -5.67 0.73
CA SER A 87 -15.67 -4.82 0.58
C SER A 87 -14.42 -5.43 1.23
N LEU A 88 -14.58 -6.28 2.25
CA LEU A 88 -13.48 -7.01 2.88
C LEU A 88 -12.92 -8.08 1.93
N ASP A 89 -13.76 -8.87 1.27
CA ASP A 89 -13.33 -9.90 0.31
C ASP A 89 -12.50 -9.29 -0.82
N ILE A 90 -12.99 -8.16 -1.36
CA ILE A 90 -12.29 -7.41 -2.41
C ILE A 90 -10.96 -6.84 -1.87
N THR A 91 -10.94 -6.40 -0.62
CA THR A 91 -9.72 -5.89 0.04
C THR A 91 -8.66 -6.97 0.17
N LEU A 92 -9.02 -8.16 0.62
CA LEU A 92 -8.07 -9.27 0.80
C LEU A 92 -7.46 -9.69 -0.54
N LYS A 93 -8.28 -9.82 -1.58
CA LYS A 93 -7.80 -10.08 -2.95
C LYS A 93 -6.91 -8.95 -3.48
N ALA A 94 -7.24 -7.69 -3.19
CA ALA A 94 -6.42 -6.55 -3.57
C ALA A 94 -5.09 -6.49 -2.80
N CYS A 95 -5.06 -6.90 -1.53
CA CYS A 95 -3.83 -7.02 -0.76
C CYS A 95 -2.91 -8.10 -1.36
N GLU A 96 -3.46 -9.29 -1.62
CA GLU A 96 -2.73 -10.40 -2.24
C GLU A 96 -2.13 -10.01 -3.60
N ALA A 97 -2.94 -9.43 -4.49
CA ALA A 97 -2.50 -9.00 -5.82
C ALA A 97 -1.42 -7.91 -5.80
N ARG A 98 -1.25 -7.22 -4.67
CA ARG A 98 -0.31 -6.11 -4.48
C ARG A 98 0.85 -6.47 -3.56
N GLY A 99 0.97 -7.74 -3.16
CA GLY A 99 2.01 -8.22 -2.24
C GLY A 99 1.93 -7.60 -0.84
N ILE A 100 0.75 -7.12 -0.44
CA ILE A 100 0.51 -6.52 0.87
C ILE A 100 0.15 -7.62 1.85
N ASN A 101 0.81 -7.67 3.00
CA ASN A 101 0.51 -8.66 4.03
C ASN A 101 -0.96 -8.54 4.50
N PRO A 102 -1.82 -9.55 4.24
CA PRO A 102 -3.23 -9.50 4.63
C PRO A 102 -3.43 -9.61 6.15
N ASN A 103 -2.40 -10.00 6.90
CA ASN A 103 -2.43 -10.05 8.37
C ASN A 103 -2.04 -8.73 9.02
N ASP A 104 -1.57 -7.72 8.26
CA ASP A 104 -1.34 -6.38 8.80
C ASP A 104 -2.65 -5.58 8.79
N GLN A 105 -3.31 -5.53 9.94
CA GLN A 105 -4.60 -4.86 10.12
C GLN A 105 -4.57 -3.38 9.70
N ARG A 106 -3.45 -2.67 9.89
CA ARG A 106 -3.36 -1.26 9.49
C ARG A 106 -3.40 -1.12 7.97
N SER A 107 -2.71 -2.02 7.27
CA SER A 107 -2.71 -2.09 5.81
C SER A 107 -4.09 -2.47 5.28
N VAL A 108 -4.73 -3.48 5.85
CA VAL A 108 -6.08 -3.93 5.46
C VAL A 108 -7.10 -2.79 5.62
N VAL A 109 -7.10 -2.09 6.75
CA VAL A 109 -8.02 -0.95 6.98
C VAL A 109 -7.82 0.15 5.95
N LEU A 110 -6.57 0.47 5.60
CA LEU A 110 -6.25 1.48 4.58
C LEU A 110 -6.75 1.08 3.19
N ILE A 111 -6.47 -0.16 2.76
CA ILE A 111 -6.92 -0.66 1.45
C ILE A 111 -8.44 -0.74 1.40
N ARG A 112 -9.10 -1.20 2.47
CA ARG A 112 -10.56 -1.25 2.55
C ARG A 112 -11.21 0.10 2.36
N LYS A 113 -10.69 1.17 2.97
CA LYS A 113 -11.19 2.54 2.75
C LYS A 113 -11.16 2.92 1.27
N ARG A 114 -10.10 2.54 0.55
CA ARG A 114 -9.95 2.83 -0.90
C ARG A 114 -10.87 1.96 -1.77
N VAL A 115 -11.03 0.67 -1.43
CA VAL A 115 -11.99 -0.24 -2.06
C VAL A 115 -13.41 0.30 -1.90
N SER A 116 -13.81 0.65 -0.68
CA SER A 116 -15.13 1.23 -0.42
C SER A 116 -15.36 2.49 -1.26
N ALA A 117 -14.40 3.43 -1.29
CA ALA A 117 -14.53 4.64 -2.11
C ALA A 117 -14.68 4.34 -3.61
N ALA A 118 -13.99 3.31 -4.12
CA ALA A 118 -14.12 2.88 -5.51
C ALA A 118 -15.49 2.25 -5.80
N LEU A 119 -16.01 1.42 -4.89
CA LEU A 119 -17.34 0.81 -4.99
C LEU A 119 -18.45 1.88 -4.98
N TYR A 120 -18.36 2.87 -4.10
CA TYR A 120 -19.31 3.99 -4.08
C TYR A 120 -19.34 4.74 -5.42
N LYS A 121 -18.16 5.05 -5.99
CA LYS A 121 -18.09 5.68 -7.33
C LYS A 121 -18.67 4.81 -8.44
N LEU A 122 -18.53 3.49 -8.35
CA LEU A 122 -19.18 2.57 -9.29
C LEU A 122 -20.70 2.55 -9.12
N GLY A 123 -21.19 2.68 -7.88
CA GLY A 123 -22.61 2.83 -7.57
C GLY A 123 -23.21 4.13 -8.10
N GLU A 124 -22.54 5.26 -7.89
CA GLU A 124 -22.95 6.57 -8.43
C GLU A 124 -23.04 6.57 -9.96
N ARG A 125 -22.26 5.72 -10.62
CA ARG A 125 -22.27 5.54 -12.09
C ARG A 125 -23.28 4.50 -12.58
N GLY A 126 -24.05 3.87 -11.68
CA GLY A 126 -24.99 2.81 -12.04
C GLY A 126 -24.35 1.53 -12.54
N VAL A 127 -23.07 1.27 -12.21
CA VAL A 127 -22.34 0.06 -12.63
C VAL A 127 -22.47 -1.07 -11.60
N ALA A 128 -22.55 -0.73 -10.31
CA ALA A 128 -22.65 -1.68 -9.22
C ALA A 128 -23.73 -1.25 -8.23
N ARG A 129 -24.31 -2.18 -7.49
CA ARG A 129 -25.25 -1.89 -6.39
C ARG A 129 -24.85 -2.61 -5.12
N SER A 130 -25.20 -2.02 -3.99
CA SER A 130 -25.03 -2.68 -2.69
C SER A 130 -26.26 -3.48 -2.31
N ILE A 131 -26.06 -4.67 -1.76
CA ILE A 131 -27.10 -5.57 -1.27
C ILE A 131 -26.85 -5.86 0.21
N PRO A 132 -27.89 -5.83 1.06
CA PRO A 132 -27.79 -6.32 2.43
C PRO A 132 -27.34 -7.79 2.47
N LEU A 133 -26.33 -8.11 3.28
CA LEU A 133 -25.91 -9.48 3.56
C LEU A 133 -26.00 -9.72 5.07
N ASP A 134 -26.09 -11.00 5.46
CA ASP A 134 -26.01 -11.38 6.86
C ASP A 134 -24.60 -11.07 7.41
N GLY A 135 -24.51 -10.16 8.37
CA GLY A 135 -23.26 -9.74 9.02
C GLY A 135 -23.03 -8.22 9.03
N GLU A 136 -21.82 -7.81 9.41
CA GLU A 136 -21.45 -6.38 9.53
C GLU A 136 -21.26 -5.67 8.18
N TYR A 137 -21.05 -6.43 7.11
CA TYR A 137 -20.70 -5.89 5.78
C TYR A 137 -21.82 -6.11 4.78
N LYS A 138 -22.18 -5.06 4.06
CA LYS A 138 -22.99 -5.16 2.85
C LYS A 138 -22.22 -5.82 1.70
N GLY A 139 -22.95 -6.57 0.88
CA GLY A 139 -22.48 -7.12 -0.37
C GLY A 139 -22.53 -6.08 -1.50
N TRP A 140 -21.75 -6.32 -2.54
CA TRP A 140 -21.75 -5.57 -3.78
C TRP A 140 -21.83 -6.53 -4.96
N GLU A 141 -22.62 -6.15 -5.97
CA GLU A 141 -22.70 -6.86 -7.25
C GLU A 141 -22.80 -5.88 -8.43
N LEU A 142 -22.54 -6.36 -9.65
CA LEU A 142 -22.78 -5.58 -10.86
C LEU A 142 -24.28 -5.42 -11.11
N ILE A 143 -24.65 -4.24 -11.61
CA ILE A 143 -25.98 -4.04 -12.20
C ILE A 143 -25.93 -4.69 -13.60
N ARG A 144 -26.81 -5.67 -13.83
CA ARG A 144 -26.99 -6.35 -15.11
C ARG A 144 -28.32 -5.94 -15.72
#